data_AF-A0A7C8ZKM0-F1
#
_entry.id   AF-A0A7C8ZKM0-F1
#
_cell.length_a   1.000
_cell.length_b   1.000
_cell.length_c   1.000
_cell.angle_alpha   90.00
_cell.angle_beta   90.00
_cell.angle_gamma   90.00
#
_symmetry.space_group_name_H-M   'P 1'
#
loop_
_entity.id
_entity.type
_entity.pdbx_description
1 polymer ?
#
loop_
_entity_poly.entity_id
_entity_poly.type
_entity_poly.pdbx_seq_one_letter_code
_entity_poly.pdbx_strand_id
1 'polypeptide(L)'
;FALWMIPQLFAYAFNFPIQKFLQAQRKVLVMAWVSAVVLVLHAVLSWLFMLKWGWGLVGAAVMLNTSWWLIVFLQLIYIFITKSDGAWSGFSWLAFSDLWGFVKLSLASGVMLCLEIWFLMALVVIVGRLPDPLIPVDAISICM
;
A
#
# COMPACT_ATOMS: atom_id res chain seq x y z
N PHE A 1 -11.79 -13.71 -3.08
CA PHE A 1 -11.16 -12.39 -2.88
C PHE A 1 -9.89 -12.48 -2.02
N ALA A 2 -9.97 -12.87 -0.75
CA ALA A 2 -8.81 -12.89 0.18
C ALA A 2 -7.55 -13.62 -0.36
N LEU A 3 -7.70 -14.84 -0.91
CA LEU A 3 -6.56 -15.57 -1.50
C LEU A 3 -5.92 -14.83 -2.68
N TRP A 4 -6.71 -14.07 -3.44
CA TRP A 4 -6.22 -13.29 -4.57
C TRP A 4 -5.48 -12.02 -4.14
N MET A 5 -5.59 -11.59 -2.88
CA MET A 5 -4.92 -10.41 -2.34
C MET A 5 -3.50 -10.70 -1.82
N ILE A 6 -3.08 -11.97 -1.79
CA ILE A 6 -1.75 -12.37 -1.31
C ILE A 6 -0.61 -11.64 -2.04
N PRO A 7 -0.60 -11.49 -3.39
CA PRO A 7 0.50 -10.81 -4.08
C PRO A 7 0.66 -9.33 -3.70
N GLN A 8 -0.41 -8.68 -3.26
CA GLN A 8 -0.40 -7.28 -2.84
C GLN A 8 0.41 -7.10 -1.55
N LEU A 9 0.38 -8.08 -0.65
CA LEU A 9 1.18 -8.06 0.59
C LEU A 9 2.67 -8.02 0.27
N PHE A 10 3.11 -8.76 -0.75
CA PHE A 10 4.49 -8.70 -1.23
C PHE A 10 4.81 -7.36 -1.88
N ALA A 11 3.89 -6.82 -2.70
CA ALA A 11 4.08 -5.48 -3.27
C ALA A 11 4.27 -4.42 -2.17
N TYR A 12 3.55 -4.51 -1.05
CA TYR A 12 3.77 -3.65 0.11
C TYR A 12 5.14 -3.78 0.74
N ALA A 13 5.65 -5.01 0.86
CA ALA A 13 6.99 -5.25 1.37
C ALA A 13 8.08 -4.55 0.54
N PHE A 14 7.89 -4.41 -0.78
CA PHE A 14 8.78 -3.61 -1.64
C PHE A 14 8.46 -2.11 -1.59
N ASN A 15 7.19 -1.75 -1.68
CA ASN A 15 6.76 -0.37 -1.81
C ASN A 15 7.11 0.48 -0.58
N PHE A 16 6.96 -0.06 0.64
CA PHE A 16 7.26 0.74 1.85
C PHE A 16 8.72 1.19 1.94
N PRO A 17 9.74 0.31 1.79
CA PRO A 17 11.14 0.75 1.71
C PRO A 17 11.41 1.72 0.56
N ILE A 18 10.86 1.48 -0.63
CA ILE A 18 11.05 2.35 -1.80
C ILE A 18 10.52 3.76 -1.52
N GLN A 19 9.31 3.86 -0.96
CA GLN A 19 8.75 5.15 -0.59
C GLN A 19 9.59 5.85 0.47
N LYS A 20 10.06 5.16 1.51
CA LYS A 20 10.95 5.77 2.52
C LYS A 20 12.28 6.23 1.90
N PHE A 21 12.85 5.46 0.98
CA PHE A 21 14.06 5.82 0.25
C PHE A 21 13.89 7.11 -0.57
N LEU A 22 12.79 7.24 -1.32
CA LEU A 22 12.48 8.44 -2.11
C LEU A 22 12.09 9.64 -1.23
N GLN A 23 11.34 9.41 -0.15
CA GLN A 23 10.95 10.44 0.83
C GLN A 23 12.16 11.06 1.51
N ALA A 24 13.14 10.24 1.94
CA ALA A 24 14.36 10.71 2.59
C ALA A 24 15.18 11.67 1.69
N GLN A 25 15.03 11.54 0.37
CA GLN A 25 15.68 12.38 -0.63
C GLN A 25 14.78 13.52 -1.15
N ARG A 26 13.62 13.76 -0.53
CA ARG A 26 12.62 14.76 -0.95
C ARG A 26 12.05 14.54 -2.35
N LYS A 27 12.10 13.33 -2.90
CA LYS A 27 11.58 12.97 -4.24
C LYS A 27 10.08 12.65 -4.21
N VAL A 28 9.33 13.40 -3.41
CA VAL A 28 7.90 13.16 -3.18
C VAL A 28 7.04 13.41 -4.40
N LEU A 29 7.42 14.36 -5.26
CA LEU A 29 6.71 14.65 -6.51
C LEU A 29 6.77 13.48 -7.50
N VAL A 30 7.88 12.74 -7.52
CA VAL A 30 8.02 11.55 -8.38
C VAL A 30 7.02 10.48 -7.94
N MET A 31 6.94 10.22 -6.63
CA MET A 31 5.96 9.28 -6.09
C MET A 31 4.53 9.74 -6.39
N ALA A 32 4.24 11.04 -6.24
CA ALA A 32 2.93 11.61 -6.51
C ALA A 32 2.51 11.40 -7.98
N TRP A 33 3.40 11.71 -8.93
CA TRP A 33 3.12 11.50 -10.36
C TRP A 33 2.94 10.03 -10.72
N VAL A 34 3.80 9.14 -10.19
CA VAL A 34 3.65 7.69 -10.39
C VAL A 34 2.28 7.23 -9.87
N SER A 35 1.93 7.60 -8.63
CA SER A 35 0.65 7.24 -8.03
C SER A 35 -0.54 7.80 -8.80
N ALA A 36 -0.46 9.04 -9.29
CA ALA A 36 -1.52 9.65 -10.08
C ALA A 36 -1.77 8.90 -11.40
N VAL A 37 -0.69 8.56 -12.13
CA VAL A 37 -0.80 7.77 -13.37
C VAL A 37 -1.38 6.39 -13.08
N VAL A 38 -0.88 5.70 -12.05
CA VAL A 38 -1.40 4.39 -11.65
C VAL A 38 -2.87 4.48 -11.25
N LEU A 39 -3.28 5.52 -10.53
CA LEU A 39 -4.66 5.71 -10.09
C LEU A 39 -5.61 5.85 -11.28
N VAL A 40 -5.25 6.64 -12.30
CA VAL A 40 -6.04 6.78 -13.52
C VAL A 40 -6.18 5.43 -14.23
N LEU A 41 -5.07 4.71 -14.40
CA LEU A 41 -5.08 3.37 -14.99
C LEU A 41 -5.93 2.40 -14.18
N HIS A 42 -5.79 2.42 -12.86
CA HIS A 42 -6.56 1.58 -11.94
C HIS A 42 -8.07 1.84 -12.09
N ALA A 43 -8.49 3.11 -12.13
CA ALA A 43 -9.91 3.46 -12.26
C ALA A 43 -10.50 2.95 -13.58
N VAL A 44 -9.81 3.18 -14.70
CA VAL A 44 -10.26 2.75 -16.04
C VAL A 44 -10.32 1.22 -16.14
N LEU A 45 -9.27 0.55 -15.68
CA LEU A 45 -9.20 -0.91 -15.75
C LEU A 45 -10.16 -1.58 -14.76
N SER A 46 -10.35 -1.04 -13.56
CA SER A 46 -11.35 -1.54 -12.61
C SER A 46 -12.76 -1.42 -13.18
N TRP A 47 -13.11 -0.29 -13.81
CA TRP A 47 -14.40 -0.16 -14.52
C TRP A 47 -14.56 -1.23 -15.61
N LEU A 48 -13.54 -1.43 -16.45
CA LEU A 48 -13.56 -2.40 -17.53
C LEU A 48 -13.71 -3.85 -17.01
N PHE A 49 -12.84 -4.27 -16.10
CA PHE A 49 -12.77 -5.65 -15.64
C PHE A 49 -13.94 -6.01 -14.71
N MET A 50 -14.34 -5.11 -13.81
CA MET A 50 -15.40 -5.40 -12.86
C MET A 50 -16.79 -5.25 -13.49
N LEU A 51 -17.04 -4.14 -14.19
CA LEU A 51 -18.39 -3.80 -14.66
C LEU A 51 -18.63 -4.25 -16.09
N LYS A 52 -17.68 -4.01 -17.01
CA LYS A 52 -17.91 -4.33 -18.42
C LYS A 52 -17.71 -5.82 -18.73
N TRP A 53 -16.70 -6.45 -18.15
CA TRP A 53 -16.41 -7.88 -18.33
C TRP A 53 -17.01 -8.77 -17.24
N GLY A 54 -17.55 -8.19 -16.17
CA GLY A 54 -18.29 -8.93 -15.15
C GLY A 54 -17.43 -9.82 -14.25
N TRP A 55 -16.12 -9.55 -14.09
CA TRP A 55 -15.24 -10.38 -13.26
C TRP A 55 -15.45 -10.16 -11.75
N GLY A 56 -16.30 -9.20 -11.37
CA GLY A 56 -16.69 -8.93 -9.99
C GLY A 56 -15.49 -8.73 -9.05
N LEU A 57 -15.53 -9.38 -7.88
CA LEU A 57 -14.48 -9.28 -6.86
C LEU A 57 -13.13 -9.86 -7.32
N VAL A 58 -13.11 -10.85 -8.22
CA VAL A 58 -11.85 -11.37 -8.77
C VAL A 58 -11.17 -10.29 -9.60
N GLY A 59 -11.94 -9.61 -10.47
CA GLY A 59 -11.47 -8.45 -11.23
C GLY A 59 -10.90 -7.36 -10.31
N ALA A 60 -11.59 -7.03 -9.22
CA ALA A 60 -11.12 -6.07 -8.24
C ALA A 60 -9.76 -6.43 -7.64
N ALA A 61 -9.60 -7.70 -7.20
CA ALA A 61 -8.35 -8.17 -6.62
C ALA A 61 -7.20 -8.14 -7.64
N VAL A 62 -7.44 -8.58 -8.89
CA VAL A 62 -6.42 -8.56 -9.95
C VAL A 62 -5.97 -7.13 -10.23
N MET A 63 -6.91 -6.19 -10.40
CA MET A 63 -6.57 -4.78 -10.68
C MET A 63 -5.84 -4.11 -9.52
N LEU A 64 -6.20 -4.41 -8.27
CA LEU A 64 -5.46 -3.91 -7.11
C LEU A 64 -4.02 -4.43 -7.09
N ASN A 65 -3.81 -5.74 -7.28
CA ASN A 65 -2.47 -6.30 -7.36
C ASN A 65 -1.64 -5.67 -8.48
N THR A 66 -2.22 -5.55 -9.68
CA THR A 66 -1.54 -4.94 -10.83
C THR A 66 -1.13 -3.51 -10.54
N SER A 67 -2.01 -2.69 -9.96
CA SER A 67 -1.68 -1.30 -9.62
C SER A 67 -0.53 -1.19 -8.63
N TRP A 68 -0.54 -1.99 -7.55
CA TRP A 68 0.54 -1.97 -6.57
C TRP A 68 1.89 -2.39 -7.15
N TRP A 69 1.91 -3.45 -7.95
CA TRP A 69 3.14 -3.86 -8.64
C TRP A 69 3.61 -2.84 -9.67
N LEU A 70 2.69 -2.18 -10.38
CA LEU A 70 3.03 -1.13 -11.33
C LEU A 70 3.69 0.07 -10.62
N ILE A 71 3.21 0.46 -9.44
CA ILE A 71 3.87 1.48 -8.59
C ILE A 71 5.30 1.03 -8.24
N VAL A 72 5.47 -0.20 -7.75
CA VAL A 72 6.79 -0.75 -7.39
C VAL A 72 7.75 -0.70 -8.57
N PHE A 73 7.33 -1.18 -9.75
CA PHE A 73 8.18 -1.19 -10.93
C PHE A 73 8.53 0.22 -11.42
N LEU A 74 7.56 1.13 -11.52
CA LEU A 74 7.82 2.49 -11.97
C LEU A 74 8.79 3.23 -11.02
N GLN A 75 8.63 3.07 -9.71
CA GLN A 75 9.54 3.69 -8.75
C GLN A 75 10.94 3.05 -8.78
N LEU A 76 11.07 1.73 -8.92
CA LEU A 76 12.38 1.07 -9.08
C LEU A 76 13.07 1.48 -10.38
N ILE A 77 12.34 1.54 -11.49
CA ILE A 77 12.86 2.02 -12.78
C ILE A 77 13.41 3.43 -12.62
N TYR A 78 12.65 4.33 -11.97
CA TYR A 78 13.13 5.68 -11.66
C TYR A 78 14.42 5.67 -10.84
N ILE A 79 14.48 4.87 -9.76
CA ILE A 79 15.67 4.76 -8.90
C ILE A 79 16.88 4.26 -9.69
N PHE A 80 16.71 3.25 -10.52
CA PHE A 80 17.81 2.61 -11.26
C PHE A 80 18.34 3.47 -12.39
N ILE A 81 17.47 4.20 -13.10
CA ILE A 81 17.85 5.10 -14.19
C ILE A 81 18.56 6.35 -13.65
N THR A 82 17.97 7.01 -12.65
CA THR A 82 18.52 8.26 -12.10
C THR A 82 19.69 8.03 -11.15
N LYS A 83 19.92 6.76 -10.75
CA LYS A 83 20.75 6.38 -9.59
C LYS A 83 20.40 7.13 -8.31
N SER A 84 19.21 7.76 -8.32
CA SER A 84 18.74 8.68 -7.31
C SER A 84 19.82 9.67 -6.85
N ASP A 85 20.48 10.36 -7.78
CA ASP A 85 21.52 11.37 -7.52
C ASP A 85 22.70 10.82 -6.69
N GLY A 86 23.06 9.55 -6.93
CA GLY A 86 24.15 8.86 -6.24
C GLY A 86 23.75 8.15 -4.95
N ALA A 87 22.51 8.30 -4.47
CA ALA A 87 22.01 7.59 -3.29
C ALA A 87 21.86 6.08 -3.51
N TRP A 88 21.69 5.64 -4.77
CA TRP A 88 21.63 4.22 -5.12
C TRP A 88 22.96 3.73 -5.69
N SER A 89 23.70 2.95 -4.88
CA SER A 89 24.97 2.33 -5.26
C SER A 89 24.85 0.88 -5.75
N GLY A 90 23.63 0.34 -5.80
CA GLY A 90 23.36 -1.05 -6.18
C GLY A 90 23.19 -1.98 -4.99
N PHE A 91 22.94 -3.26 -5.28
CA PHE A 91 22.81 -4.29 -4.24
C PHE A 91 24.19 -4.67 -3.68
N SER A 92 24.28 -4.74 -2.36
CA SER A 92 25.50 -5.11 -1.63
C SER A 92 25.14 -5.86 -0.35
N TRP A 93 26.02 -6.77 0.09
CA TRP A 93 25.90 -7.44 1.39
C TRP A 93 25.90 -6.47 2.56
N LEU A 94 26.39 -5.24 2.36
CA LEU A 94 26.30 -4.16 3.36
C LEU A 94 24.85 -3.87 3.79
N ALA A 95 23.85 -4.15 2.94
CA ALA A 95 22.44 -3.98 3.29
C ALA A 95 22.00 -4.82 4.50
N PHE A 96 22.76 -5.87 4.86
CA PHE A 96 22.46 -6.77 5.97
C PHE A 96 23.23 -6.45 7.26
N SER A 97 24.06 -5.40 7.31
CA SER A 97 24.94 -5.14 8.46
C SER A 97 24.22 -4.57 9.69
N ASP A 98 23.06 -3.91 9.53
CA ASP A 98 22.30 -3.28 10.63
C ASP A 98 20.81 -3.65 10.63
N LEU A 99 20.52 -4.95 10.46
CA LEU A 99 19.14 -5.43 10.47
C LEU A 99 18.46 -5.28 11.84
N TRP A 100 19.20 -5.41 12.94
CA TRP A 100 18.60 -5.35 14.28
C TRP A 100 18.06 -3.96 14.62
N GLY A 101 18.82 -2.91 14.30
CA GLY A 101 18.36 -1.53 14.43
C GLY A 101 17.11 -1.28 13.59
N PHE A 102 17.13 -1.72 12.34
CA PHE A 102 15.98 -1.64 11.43
C PHE A 102 14.74 -2.37 11.98
N VAL A 103 14.89 -3.60 12.46
CA VAL A 103 13.78 -4.40 13.01
C VAL A 103 13.19 -3.72 14.25
N LYS A 104 14.02 -3.20 15.16
CA LYS A 104 13.54 -2.51 16.36
C LYS A 104 12.69 -1.29 16.04
N LEU A 105 13.14 -0.43 15.11
CA LEU A 105 12.38 0.75 14.68
C LEU A 105 11.12 0.36 13.90
N SER A 106 11.23 -0.63 13.01
CA SER A 106 10.11 -1.12 12.21
C SER A 106 9.02 -1.76 13.07
N LEU A 107 9.41 -2.49 14.13
CA LEU A 107 8.47 -3.09 15.07
C LEU A 107 7.73 -2.02 15.87
N ALA A 108 8.43 -1.01 16.39
CA ALA A 108 7.79 0.09 17.12
C ALA A 108 6.76 0.84 16.24
N SER A 109 7.14 1.14 14.99
CA SER A 109 6.24 1.78 14.01
C SER A 109 5.08 0.86 13.61
N GLY A 110 5.35 -0.44 13.46
CA GLY A 110 4.35 -1.45 13.14
C GLY A 110 3.32 -1.60 14.25
N VAL A 111 3.74 -1.65 15.52
CA VAL A 111 2.82 -1.70 16.68
C VAL A 111 1.93 -0.47 16.71
N MET A 112 2.50 0.73 16.51
CA MET A 112 1.72 1.97 16.47
C MET A 112 0.62 1.92 15.40
N LEU A 113 0.96 1.55 14.16
CA LEU A 113 -0.01 1.45 13.06
C LEU A 113 -1.03 0.33 13.29
N CYS A 114 -0.60 -0.82 13.81
CA CYS A 114 -1.52 -1.92 14.12
C CYS A 114 -2.52 -1.51 15.20
N LEU A 115 -2.08 -0.83 16.27
CA LEU A 115 -2.98 -0.37 17.33
C LEU A 115 -4.01 0.61 16.79
N GLU A 116 -3.61 1.53 15.92
CA GLU A 116 -4.54 2.46 15.25
C GLU A 116 -5.60 1.71 14.44
N ILE A 117 -5.17 0.82 13.52
CA ILE A 117 -6.10 0.07 12.66
C ILE A 117 -6.98 -0.89 13.47
N TRP A 118 -6.40 -1.62 14.42
CA TRP A 118 -7.15 -2.56 15.26
C TRP A 118 -8.15 -1.85 16.16
N PHE A 119 -7.81 -0.69 16.69
CA PHE A 119 -8.73 0.13 17.47
C PHE A 119 -9.95 0.53 16.62
N LEU A 120 -9.74 1.05 15.41
CA LEU A 120 -10.81 1.41 14.48
C LEU A 120 -11.69 0.20 14.13
N MET A 121 -11.08 -0.95 13.82
CA MET A 121 -11.83 -2.19 13.53
C MET A 121 -12.62 -2.69 14.74
N ALA A 122 -12.05 -2.60 15.95
CA ALA A 122 -12.74 -2.96 17.18
C ALA A 122 -13.96 -2.05 17.43
N LEU A 123 -13.84 -0.74 17.17
CA LEU A 123 -14.96 0.18 17.27
C LEU A 123 -16.09 -0.20 16.31
N VAL A 124 -15.79 -0.50 15.04
CA VAL A 124 -16.81 -0.96 14.08
C VAL A 124 -17.51 -2.22 14.58
N VAL A 125 -16.75 -3.19 15.13
CA VAL A 125 -17.33 -4.42 15.67
C VAL A 125 -18.22 -4.15 16.88
N ILE A 126 -17.80 -3.29 17.81
CA ILE A 126 -18.58 -2.92 19.00
C ILE A 126 -19.88 -2.22 18.59
N VAL A 127 -19.78 -1.23 17.70
CA VAL A 127 -20.93 -0.48 17.19
C VAL A 127 -21.91 -1.38 16.43
N GLY A 128 -21.40 -2.36 15.69
CA GLY A 128 -22.20 -3.39 15.02
C GLY A 128 -22.97 -4.32 15.96
N ARG A 129 -22.76 -4.24 17.28
CA ARG A 129 -23.52 -5.00 18.30
C ARG A 129 -24.59 -4.16 19.01
N LEU A 130 -24.73 -2.88 18.68
CA LEU A 130 -25.79 -2.04 19.23
C LEU A 130 -27.16 -2.42 18.66
N PRO A 131 -28.27 -2.09 19.35
CA PRO A 131 -29.60 -2.12 18.76
C PRO A 131 -29.66 -1.22 17.52
N ASP A 132 -30.34 -1.66 16.47
CA ASP A 132 -30.42 -0.98 15.18
C ASP A 132 -29.05 -0.53 14.63
N PRO A 133 -28.11 -1.48 14.43
CA PRO A 133 -26.69 -1.18 14.22
C PRO A 133 -26.39 -0.46 12.91
N LEU A 134 -27.34 -0.41 11.97
CA LEU A 134 -27.15 0.23 10.66
C LEU A 134 -26.76 1.70 10.78
N ILE A 135 -27.54 2.50 11.51
CA ILE A 135 -27.28 3.94 11.68
C ILE A 135 -25.93 4.20 12.37
N PRO A 136 -25.59 3.60 13.52
CA PRO A 136 -24.34 3.91 14.19
C PRO A 136 -23.12 3.31 13.47
N VAL A 137 -23.23 2.16 12.79
CA VAL A 137 -22.14 1.62 11.95
C VAL A 137 -21.89 2.54 10.74
N ASP A 138 -22.94 3.03 10.08
CA ASP A 138 -22.79 3.98 8.98
C ASP A 138 -22.17 5.30 9.47
N ALA A 139 -22.64 5.83 10.61
CA ALA A 139 -22.11 7.06 11.20
C ALA A 139 -20.63 6.93 11.56
N ILE A 140 -20.21 5.84 12.22
CA ILE A 140 -18.79 5.65 12.56
C ILE A 140 -17.94 5.42 11.31
N SER A 141 -18.48 4.75 10.28
CA SER A 141 -17.75 4.53 9.01
C SER A 141 -17.52 5.81 8.21
N ILE A 142 -18.40 6.81 8.35
CA ILE A 142 -18.24 8.14 7.74
C ILE A 142 -17.25 9.01 8.53
N CYS A 143 -17.23 8.87 9.86
CA CYS A 143 -16.37 9.66 10.75
C CYS A 143 -14.92 9.19 10.80
N MET A 144 -14.66 7.93 10.42
CA MET A 144 -13.32 7.39 10.23
C MET A 144 -12.77 7.77 8.85
#